data_AF-A0A2V8HU03-F1
#
_entry.id   AF-A0A2V8HU03-F1
#
_cell.length_a   1.000
_cell.length_b   1.000
_cell.length_c   1.000
_cell.angle_alpha   90.00
_cell.angle_beta   90.00
_cell.angle_gamma   90.00
#
_symmetry.space_group_name_H-M   'P 1'
#
loop_
_entity.id
_entity.type
_entity.pdbx_description
1 polymer ?
#
loop_
_entity_poly.entity_id
_entity_poly.type
_entity_poly.pdbx_seq_one_letter_code
_entity_poly.pdbx_strand_id
1 'polypeptide(L)'
;GAEMSAVATSHPDRVAGLVYIDAAYPYAFEGVNGPSMKDFQINGPRAPRPSVADLVSFGSLQKWDAEVYGYRTPESEFRQTWESDTSDRPRKERDFPGAQAFMAIMSSTNRFTTIPVPAVAIFASPHIPENWIAKSTNPAVREAASAYYTAIDASTEKQTRALEAGVPAARVIRLAGAHYLFLSNESDTLRDMRAFIASLK
;
A
#
# COMPACT_ATOMS: atom_id res chain seq x y z
N GLY A 1 -3.10 2.90 -8.02
CA GLY A 1 -4.10 3.92 -7.59
C GLY A 1 -4.29 5.00 -8.63
N ALA A 2 -3.20 5.62 -9.12
CA ALA A 2 -3.25 6.60 -10.21
C ALA A 2 -4.00 6.11 -11.45
N GLU A 3 -3.87 4.82 -11.78
CA GLU A 3 -4.55 4.16 -12.90
C GLU A 3 -6.08 4.19 -12.72
N MET A 4 -6.56 3.97 -11.50
CA MET A 4 -8.00 4.00 -11.19
C MET A 4 -8.56 5.42 -11.37
N SER A 5 -7.83 6.43 -10.89
CA SER A 5 -8.18 7.83 -11.08
C SER A 5 -8.18 8.23 -12.55
N ALA A 6 -7.21 7.74 -13.32
CA ALA A 6 -7.12 7.98 -14.76
C ALA A 6 -8.36 7.42 -15.50
N VAL A 7 -8.74 6.18 -15.21
CA VAL A 7 -9.89 5.53 -15.83
C VAL A 7 -11.19 6.25 -15.48
N ALA A 8 -11.44 6.57 -14.21
CA ALA A 8 -12.66 7.26 -13.79
C ALA A 8 -12.76 8.69 -14.31
N THR A 9 -11.63 9.40 -14.41
CA THR A 9 -11.61 10.76 -14.98
C THR A 9 -11.86 10.75 -16.48
N SER A 10 -11.31 9.75 -17.19
CA SER A 10 -11.42 9.68 -18.65
C SER A 10 -12.74 9.07 -19.13
N HIS A 11 -13.32 8.14 -18.35
CA HIS A 11 -14.51 7.37 -18.70
C HIS A 11 -15.49 7.24 -17.51
N PRO A 12 -15.97 8.35 -16.93
CA PRO A 12 -16.84 8.31 -15.76
C PRO A 12 -18.16 7.58 -16.01
N ASP A 13 -18.65 7.60 -17.25
CA ASP A 13 -19.85 6.89 -17.69
C ASP A 13 -19.70 5.36 -17.74
N ARG A 14 -18.47 4.86 -17.62
CA ARG A 14 -18.14 3.42 -17.66
C ARG A 14 -17.70 2.86 -16.30
N VAL A 15 -17.72 3.69 -15.26
CA VAL A 15 -17.25 3.33 -13.91
C VAL A 15 -18.34 3.61 -12.90
N ALA A 16 -18.93 2.57 -12.31
CA ALA A 16 -19.97 2.72 -11.28
C ALA A 16 -19.40 3.28 -9.95
N GLY A 17 -18.14 3.01 -9.65
CA GLY A 17 -17.44 3.55 -8.49
C GLY A 17 -16.00 3.02 -8.38
N LEU A 18 -15.22 3.62 -7.48
CA LEU A 18 -13.82 3.27 -7.26
C LEU A 18 -13.58 2.70 -5.86
N VAL A 19 -12.72 1.68 -5.79
CA VAL A 19 -12.21 1.13 -4.54
C VAL A 19 -10.70 1.37 -4.51
N TYR A 20 -10.24 2.14 -3.54
CA TYR A 20 -8.82 2.30 -3.24
C TYR A 20 -8.51 1.55 -1.94
N ILE A 21 -7.59 0.59 -2.00
CA ILE A 21 -7.07 -0.13 -0.84
C ILE A 21 -5.63 0.33 -0.67
N ASP A 22 -5.41 1.18 0.33
CA ASP A 22 -4.14 1.85 0.61
C ASP A 22 -3.47 2.47 -0.64
N ALA A 23 -4.30 3.07 -1.49
CA ALA A 23 -3.91 3.47 -2.85
C ALA A 23 -4.46 4.84 -3.29
N ALA A 24 -5.00 5.63 -2.37
CA ALA A 24 -5.56 6.97 -2.62
C ALA A 24 -4.62 8.10 -2.15
N TYR A 25 -3.31 7.89 -2.34
CA TYR A 25 -2.24 8.84 -2.02
C TYR A 25 -2.11 9.96 -3.07
N PRO A 26 -1.18 10.94 -2.94
CA PRO A 26 -1.12 12.10 -3.83
C PRO A 26 -0.99 11.78 -5.33
N TYR A 27 -0.45 10.60 -5.69
CA TYR A 27 -0.43 10.14 -7.09
C TYR A 27 -1.83 9.79 -7.65
N ALA A 28 -2.81 9.49 -6.79
CA ALA A 28 -4.16 9.09 -7.14
C ALA A 28 -5.17 10.23 -6.93
N PHE A 29 -4.95 11.10 -5.96
CA PHE A 29 -5.77 12.29 -5.76
C PHE A 29 -4.96 13.43 -5.15
N GLU A 30 -4.96 14.58 -5.82
CA GLU A 30 -4.35 15.81 -5.33
C GLU A 30 -5.43 16.76 -4.83
N GLY A 31 -5.63 16.77 -3.51
CA GLY A 31 -6.57 17.68 -2.87
C GLY A 31 -5.96 19.05 -2.56
N VAL A 32 -6.83 20.05 -2.38
CA VAL A 32 -6.42 21.39 -1.93
C VAL A 32 -5.76 21.28 -0.54
N ASN A 33 -4.53 21.79 -0.41
CA ASN A 33 -3.69 21.66 0.79
C ASN A 33 -3.36 20.22 1.21
N GLY A 34 -3.52 19.25 0.31
CA GLY A 34 -3.06 17.87 0.53
C GLY A 34 -1.53 17.77 0.54
N PRO A 35 -0.99 16.67 1.10
CA PRO A 35 0.44 16.38 1.01
C PRO A 35 0.85 16.14 -0.44
N SER A 36 2.12 16.38 -0.74
CA SER A 36 2.77 16.01 -1.99
C SER A 36 3.40 14.61 -1.88
N MET A 37 3.83 14.03 -3.01
CA MET A 37 4.61 12.79 -2.98
C MET A 37 5.90 12.90 -2.16
N LYS A 38 6.49 14.09 -2.04
CA LYS A 38 7.71 14.31 -1.24
C LYS A 38 7.45 14.10 0.26
N ASP A 39 6.24 14.40 0.73
CA ASP A 39 5.85 14.22 2.14
C ASP A 39 5.72 12.74 2.55
N PHE A 40 5.75 11.83 1.56
CA PHE A 40 5.80 10.37 1.75
C PHE A 40 7.19 9.77 1.50
N GLN A 41 8.19 10.58 1.10
CA GLN A 41 9.58 10.14 0.97
C GLN A 41 10.28 10.17 2.34
N ILE A 42 9.80 9.34 3.26
CA ILE A 42 10.28 9.27 4.64
C ILE A 42 11.20 8.06 4.79
N ASN A 43 12.40 8.28 5.33
CA ASN A 43 13.34 7.19 5.60
C ASN A 43 12.88 6.37 6.80
N GLY A 44 12.62 5.08 6.56
CA GLY A 44 12.33 4.09 7.60
C GLY A 44 13.54 3.20 7.92
N PRO A 45 13.45 2.39 8.98
CA PRO A 45 14.45 1.36 9.25
C PRO A 45 14.42 0.30 8.13
N ARG A 46 15.56 -0.32 7.83
CA ARG A 46 15.67 -1.31 6.75
C ARG A 46 15.29 -2.71 7.24
N ALA A 47 14.39 -3.37 6.53
CA ALA A 47 13.99 -4.74 6.81
C ALA A 47 15.18 -5.72 6.72
N PRO A 48 15.16 -6.80 7.51
CA PRO A 48 16.13 -7.89 7.36
C PRO A 48 16.01 -8.54 5.98
N ARG A 49 17.08 -9.19 5.53
CA ARG A 49 17.08 -10.01 4.32
C ARG A 49 16.91 -11.49 4.68
N PRO A 50 16.29 -12.31 3.81
CA PRO A 50 16.21 -13.74 4.05
C PRO A 50 17.62 -14.36 4.05
N SER A 51 17.82 -15.32 4.93
CA SER A 51 19.04 -16.11 5.00
C SER A 51 19.01 -17.29 4.01
N VAL A 52 20.12 -18.01 3.88
CA VAL A 52 20.18 -19.24 3.06
C VAL A 52 19.18 -20.29 3.54
N ALA A 53 18.86 -20.33 4.84
CA ALA A 53 17.87 -21.26 5.41
C ALA A 53 16.44 -20.90 4.97
N ASP A 54 16.16 -19.62 4.77
CA ASP A 54 14.86 -19.13 4.31
C ASP A 54 14.66 -19.37 2.81
N LEU A 55 15.76 -19.54 2.07
CA LEU A 55 15.75 -19.74 0.61
C LEU A 55 15.78 -21.21 0.16
N VAL A 56 15.60 -22.17 1.06
CA VAL A 56 15.60 -23.61 0.71
C VAL A 56 14.34 -24.04 -0.05
N SER A 57 13.25 -23.28 0.05
CA SER A 57 12.00 -23.46 -0.70
C SER A 57 11.16 -22.17 -0.65
N PHE A 58 10.21 -22.01 -1.58
CA PHE A 58 9.25 -20.91 -1.52
C PHE A 58 8.40 -20.91 -0.24
N GLY A 59 8.10 -22.10 0.30
CA GLY A 59 7.40 -22.22 1.59
C GLY A 59 8.23 -21.71 2.77
N SER A 60 9.55 -21.94 2.76
CA SER A 60 10.46 -21.40 3.77
C SER A 60 10.55 -19.88 3.67
N LEU A 61 10.63 -19.34 2.45
CA LEU A 61 10.68 -17.90 2.20
C LEU A 61 9.38 -17.23 2.66
N GLN A 62 8.22 -17.80 2.32
CA GLN A 62 6.92 -17.31 2.78
C GLN A 62 6.81 -17.32 4.31
N LYS A 63 7.32 -18.37 4.97
CA LYS A 63 7.31 -18.46 6.43
C LYS A 63 8.14 -17.33 7.05
N TRP A 64 9.36 -17.14 6.56
CA TRP A 64 10.23 -16.05 6.99
C TRP A 64 9.57 -14.68 6.77
N ASP A 65 8.99 -14.45 5.59
CA ASP A 65 8.29 -13.20 5.24
C ASP A 65 7.16 -12.90 6.21
N ALA A 66 6.32 -13.91 6.52
CA ALA A 66 5.23 -13.76 7.47
C ALA A 66 5.72 -13.47 8.91
N GLU A 67 6.85 -14.04 9.32
CA GLU A 67 7.45 -13.75 10.62
C GLU A 67 8.01 -12.32 10.69
N VAL A 68 8.55 -11.82 9.58
CA VAL A 68 9.11 -10.47 9.43
C VAL A 68 8.00 -9.41 9.37
N TYR A 69 7.00 -9.57 8.51
CA TYR A 69 6.00 -8.55 8.25
C TYR A 69 4.72 -8.68 9.09
N GLY A 70 4.38 -9.89 9.54
CA GLY A 70 3.22 -10.13 10.41
C GLY A 70 1.91 -10.45 9.69
N TYR A 71 1.94 -10.62 8.37
CA TYR A 71 0.84 -11.15 7.56
C TYR A 71 1.40 -12.16 6.56
N ARG A 72 0.53 -13.01 6.00
CA ARG A 72 0.96 -14.05 5.07
C ARG A 72 0.78 -13.61 3.62
N THR A 73 1.88 -13.32 2.95
CA THR A 73 1.92 -13.14 1.50
C THR A 73 1.68 -14.48 0.78
N PRO A 74 0.81 -14.58 -0.25
CA PRO A 74 0.59 -15.83 -0.99
C PRO A 74 1.86 -16.38 -1.66
N GLU A 75 2.03 -17.70 -1.71
CA GLU A 75 3.24 -18.33 -2.29
C GLU A 75 3.43 -17.91 -3.77
N SER A 76 2.32 -17.80 -4.50
CA SER A 76 2.27 -17.34 -5.88
C SER A 76 2.91 -15.96 -6.10
N GLU A 77 2.80 -15.06 -5.12
CA GLU A 77 3.41 -13.73 -5.22
C GLU A 77 4.94 -13.86 -5.24
N PHE A 78 5.51 -14.69 -4.36
CA PHE A 78 6.94 -14.99 -4.40
C PHE A 78 7.33 -15.68 -5.70
N ARG A 79 6.53 -16.63 -6.19
CA ARG A 79 6.81 -17.29 -7.48
C ARG A 79 6.80 -16.31 -8.65
N GLN A 80 6.01 -15.26 -8.58
CA GLN A 80 5.96 -14.18 -9.59
C GLN A 80 7.09 -13.17 -9.42
N THR A 81 7.52 -12.89 -8.20
CA THR A 81 8.50 -11.83 -7.89
C THR A 81 9.92 -12.34 -7.67
N TRP A 82 10.17 -13.65 -7.53
CA TRP A 82 11.50 -14.22 -7.31
C TRP A 82 11.92 -15.21 -8.39
N GLU A 83 13.18 -15.12 -8.82
CA GLU A 83 13.82 -16.14 -9.64
C GLU A 83 13.91 -17.47 -8.88
N SER A 84 13.71 -18.59 -9.59
CA SER A 84 13.98 -19.92 -9.08
C SER A 84 15.08 -20.61 -9.87
N ASP A 85 15.88 -21.45 -9.20
CA ASP A 85 16.85 -22.32 -9.87
C ASP A 85 16.20 -23.61 -10.41
N THR A 86 17.01 -24.47 -11.02
CA THR A 86 16.56 -25.75 -11.60
C THR A 86 15.95 -26.72 -10.58
N SER A 87 16.09 -26.45 -9.28
CA SER A 87 15.50 -27.22 -8.19
C SER A 87 14.28 -26.50 -7.56
N ASP A 88 13.71 -25.50 -8.24
CA ASP A 88 12.59 -24.66 -7.78
C ASP A 88 12.86 -23.91 -6.47
N ARG A 89 14.14 -23.59 -6.18
CA ARG A 89 14.50 -22.82 -4.98
C ARG A 89 14.57 -21.33 -5.28
N PRO A 90 13.98 -20.46 -4.42
CA PRO A 90 14.07 -19.01 -4.61
C PRO A 90 15.52 -18.54 -4.50
N ARG A 91 15.93 -17.62 -5.38
CA ARG A 91 17.31 -17.12 -5.42
C ARG A 91 17.40 -15.66 -5.06
N LYS A 92 16.73 -14.81 -5.84
CA LYS A 92 16.66 -13.37 -5.63
C LYS A 92 15.34 -12.86 -6.19
N GLU A 93 14.94 -11.69 -5.71
CA GLU A 93 13.87 -10.91 -6.34
C GLU A 93 14.24 -10.62 -7.80
N ARG A 94 13.24 -10.71 -8.67
CA ARG A 94 13.30 -10.30 -10.06
C ARG A 94 13.37 -8.79 -10.12
N ASP A 95 14.06 -8.29 -11.15
CA ASP A 95 13.95 -6.88 -11.49
C ASP A 95 12.49 -6.56 -11.86
N PHE A 96 11.94 -5.52 -11.26
CA PHE A 96 10.56 -5.11 -11.52
C PHE A 96 10.43 -4.63 -12.98
N PRO A 97 9.74 -5.37 -13.87
CA PRO A 97 9.68 -5.01 -15.29
C PRO A 97 8.94 -3.69 -15.53
N GLY A 98 8.07 -3.30 -14.59
CA GLY A 98 7.32 -2.05 -14.64
C GLY A 98 8.05 -0.84 -14.06
N ALA A 99 9.35 -0.94 -13.70
CA ALA A 99 10.07 0.12 -13.00
C ALA A 99 10.01 1.48 -13.72
N GLN A 100 10.17 1.50 -15.05
CA GLN A 100 10.09 2.75 -15.82
C GLN A 100 8.67 3.35 -15.81
N ALA A 101 7.64 2.53 -15.99
CA ALA A 101 6.25 2.97 -15.95
C ALA A 101 5.87 3.49 -14.56
N PHE A 102 6.27 2.77 -13.51
CA PHE A 102 6.07 3.19 -12.12
C PHE A 102 6.75 4.53 -11.84
N MET A 103 8.00 4.70 -12.24
CA MET A 103 8.70 5.98 -12.07
C MET A 103 7.99 7.11 -12.81
N ALA A 104 7.52 6.87 -14.04
CA ALA A 104 6.77 7.86 -14.81
C ALA A 104 5.45 8.26 -14.12
N ILE A 105 4.74 7.30 -13.49
CA ILE A 105 3.53 7.58 -12.71
C ILE A 105 3.87 8.38 -11.45
N MET A 106 4.90 7.99 -10.70
CA MET A 106 5.30 8.66 -9.45
C MET A 106 5.86 10.07 -9.69
N SER A 107 6.48 10.32 -10.84
CA SER A 107 6.99 11.65 -11.24
C SER A 107 6.00 12.43 -12.12
N SER A 108 4.82 11.88 -12.39
CA SER A 108 3.86 12.47 -13.31
C SER A 108 3.42 13.85 -12.84
N THR A 109 3.33 14.79 -13.78
CA THR A 109 2.69 16.10 -13.56
C THR A 109 1.19 16.06 -13.82
N ASN A 110 0.63 14.94 -14.27
CA ASN A 110 -0.81 14.78 -14.42
C ASN A 110 -1.44 14.63 -13.04
N ARG A 111 -2.30 15.58 -12.69
CA ARG A 111 -2.90 15.71 -11.36
C ARG A 111 -4.37 15.33 -11.42
N PHE A 112 -4.77 14.37 -10.59
CA PHE A 112 -6.17 14.02 -10.40
C PHE A 112 -6.74 14.89 -9.29
N THR A 113 -7.30 16.04 -9.65
CA THR A 113 -7.91 16.98 -8.69
C THR A 113 -9.41 16.76 -8.50
N THR A 114 -9.99 15.83 -9.26
CA THR A 114 -11.40 15.45 -9.18
C THR A 114 -11.53 13.93 -9.32
N ILE A 115 -12.51 13.35 -8.64
CA ILE A 115 -12.94 11.96 -8.82
C ILE A 115 -14.45 12.00 -9.10
N PRO A 116 -14.89 11.82 -10.36
CA PRO A 116 -16.26 12.13 -10.78
C PRO A 116 -17.29 11.03 -10.47
N VAL A 117 -16.91 9.99 -9.74
CA VAL A 117 -17.73 8.82 -9.43
C VAL A 117 -17.68 8.53 -7.92
N PRO A 118 -18.67 7.80 -7.36
CA PRO A 118 -18.60 7.34 -5.98
C PRO A 118 -17.29 6.60 -5.71
N ALA A 119 -16.73 6.76 -4.52
CA ALA A 119 -15.49 6.07 -4.15
C ALA A 119 -15.52 5.57 -2.71
N VAL A 120 -14.81 4.48 -2.45
CA VAL A 120 -14.35 4.13 -1.10
C VAL A 120 -12.83 4.10 -1.11
N ALA A 121 -12.22 4.78 -0.14
CA ALA A 121 -10.78 4.76 0.06
C ALA A 121 -10.47 4.26 1.47
N ILE A 122 -9.81 3.12 1.55
CA ILE A 122 -9.47 2.43 2.79
C ILE A 122 -7.97 2.62 3.00
N PHE A 123 -7.57 3.34 4.04
CA PHE A 123 -6.19 3.65 4.35
C PHE A 123 -5.71 2.82 5.55
N ALA A 124 -4.45 2.39 5.50
CA ALA A 124 -3.70 2.04 6.69
C ALA A 124 -3.44 3.33 7.49
N SER A 125 -4.22 3.58 8.54
CA SER A 125 -4.08 4.75 9.39
C SER A 125 -4.74 4.49 10.76
N PRO A 126 -3.96 4.41 11.85
CA PRO A 126 -2.50 4.48 11.89
C PRO A 126 -1.85 3.24 11.25
N HIS A 127 -0.63 3.37 10.75
CA HIS A 127 0.15 2.22 10.30
C HIS A 127 0.61 1.38 11.48
N ILE A 128 0.51 0.05 11.36
CA ILE A 128 1.01 -0.90 12.35
C ILE A 128 2.46 -1.28 12.00
N PRO A 129 3.40 -1.23 12.95
CA PRO A 129 4.76 -1.70 12.73
C PRO A 129 4.83 -3.17 12.36
N GLU A 130 5.64 -3.46 11.34
CA GLU A 130 6.00 -4.81 10.95
C GLU A 130 6.62 -5.58 12.15
N ASN A 131 6.41 -6.90 12.20
CA ASN A 131 6.83 -7.73 13.32
C ASN A 131 8.32 -7.59 13.67
N TRP A 132 9.20 -7.48 12.68
CA TRP A 132 10.64 -7.32 12.91
C TRP A 132 10.98 -5.98 13.59
N ILE A 133 10.20 -4.92 13.34
CA ILE A 133 10.32 -3.62 14.02
C ILE A 133 9.78 -3.74 15.45
N ALA A 134 8.55 -4.26 15.58
CA ALA A 134 7.87 -4.38 16.86
C ALA A 134 8.65 -5.23 17.87
N LYS A 135 9.38 -6.24 17.39
CA LYS A 135 10.20 -7.15 18.21
C LYS A 135 11.65 -6.67 18.39
N SER A 136 12.06 -5.55 17.78
CA SER A 136 13.46 -5.11 17.79
C SER A 136 13.90 -4.57 19.15
N THR A 137 14.98 -5.13 19.69
CA THR A 137 15.65 -4.64 20.90
C THR A 137 16.72 -3.58 20.60
N ASN A 138 17.01 -3.29 19.33
CA ASN A 138 17.97 -2.27 18.94
C ASN A 138 17.40 -0.85 19.13
N PRO A 139 18.00 0.01 20.00
CA PRO A 139 17.50 1.37 20.23
C PRO A 139 17.41 2.22 18.96
N ALA A 140 18.39 2.12 18.06
CA ALA A 140 18.42 2.91 16.82
C ALA A 140 17.27 2.53 15.87
N VAL A 141 16.90 1.24 15.83
CA VAL A 141 15.75 0.77 15.04
C VAL A 141 14.45 1.33 15.62
N ARG A 142 14.28 1.29 16.95
CA ARG A 142 13.07 1.81 17.60
C ARG A 142 12.91 3.32 17.42
N GLU A 143 13.99 4.07 17.55
CA GLU A 143 13.99 5.52 17.34
C GLU A 143 13.63 5.86 15.88
N ALA A 144 14.30 5.23 14.91
CA ALA A 144 14.01 5.43 13.49
C ALA A 144 12.57 5.02 13.13
N ALA A 145 12.08 3.91 13.67
CA ALA A 145 10.70 3.47 13.48
C ALA A 145 9.70 4.46 14.06
N SER A 146 9.92 4.95 15.28
CA SER A 146 9.03 5.94 15.92
C SER A 146 8.93 7.22 15.08
N ALA A 147 10.07 7.72 14.57
CA ALA A 147 10.09 8.90 13.70
C ALA A 147 9.37 8.64 12.38
N TYR A 148 9.63 7.49 11.75
CA TYR A 148 8.99 7.07 10.50
C TYR A 148 7.47 6.99 10.63
N TYR A 149 6.95 6.22 11.60
CA TYR A 149 5.51 6.02 11.78
C TYR A 149 4.80 7.31 12.16
N THR A 150 5.40 8.15 13.01
CA THR A 150 4.85 9.49 13.32
C THR A 150 4.70 10.35 12.07
N ALA A 151 5.72 10.37 11.21
CA ALA A 151 5.72 11.19 10.00
C ALA A 151 4.75 10.65 8.93
N ILE A 152 4.75 9.33 8.68
CA ILE A 152 3.88 8.75 7.64
C ILE A 152 2.40 8.80 8.03
N ASP A 153 2.07 8.61 9.31
CA ASP A 153 0.69 8.74 9.80
C ASP A 153 0.21 10.19 9.72
N ALA A 154 1.07 11.17 10.04
CA ALA A 154 0.74 12.58 9.88
C ALA A 154 0.49 12.96 8.41
N SER A 155 1.32 12.48 7.48
CA SER A 155 1.11 12.69 6.04
C SER A 155 -0.14 11.96 5.52
N THR A 156 -0.39 10.73 5.98
CA THR A 156 -1.58 9.96 5.61
C THR A 156 -2.85 10.63 6.12
N GLU A 157 -2.85 11.13 7.35
CA GLU A 157 -4.00 11.85 7.90
C GLU A 157 -4.27 13.17 7.13
N LYS A 158 -3.24 13.89 6.70
CA LYS A 158 -3.43 15.04 5.80
C LYS A 158 -4.05 14.61 4.46
N GLN A 159 -3.59 13.50 3.90
CA GLN A 159 -4.14 12.98 2.64
C GLN A 159 -5.61 12.55 2.77
N THR A 160 -5.95 11.83 3.82
CA THR A 160 -7.34 11.39 4.06
C THR A 160 -8.29 12.60 4.14
N ARG A 161 -7.90 13.66 4.85
CA ARG A 161 -8.68 14.91 4.93
C ARG A 161 -8.79 15.63 3.59
N ALA A 162 -7.70 15.67 2.82
CA ALA A 162 -7.71 16.28 1.50
C ALA A 162 -8.68 15.55 0.56
N LEU A 163 -8.71 14.22 0.61
CA LEU A 163 -9.66 13.39 -0.15
C LEU A 163 -11.10 13.60 0.31
N GLU A 164 -11.36 13.58 1.62
CA GLU A 164 -12.70 13.83 2.19
C GLU A 164 -13.26 15.20 1.76
N ALA A 165 -12.41 16.24 1.77
CA ALA A 165 -12.80 17.58 1.38
C ALA A 165 -12.97 17.73 -0.15
N GLY A 166 -12.11 17.07 -0.92
CA GLY A 166 -12.04 17.23 -2.37
C GLY A 166 -12.95 16.30 -3.17
N VAL A 167 -13.42 15.21 -2.57
CA VAL A 167 -14.30 14.23 -3.21
C VAL A 167 -15.52 13.97 -2.31
N PRO A 168 -16.58 14.80 -2.39
CA PRO A 168 -17.76 14.66 -1.53
C PRO A 168 -18.49 13.31 -1.64
N ALA A 169 -18.32 12.61 -2.77
CA ALA A 169 -18.89 11.28 -3.00
C ALA A 169 -17.99 10.13 -2.50
N ALA A 170 -16.83 10.43 -1.90
CA ALA A 170 -15.92 9.43 -1.35
C ALA A 170 -16.25 9.11 0.11
N ARG A 171 -16.26 7.81 0.44
CA ARG A 171 -16.19 7.32 1.82
C ARG A 171 -14.73 7.00 2.15
N VAL A 172 -14.16 7.72 3.11
CA VAL A 172 -12.80 7.47 3.60
C VAL A 172 -12.86 6.65 4.88
N ILE A 173 -12.09 5.56 4.89
CA ILE A 173 -12.02 4.59 5.98
C ILE A 173 -10.58 4.50 6.44
N ARG A 174 -10.39 4.54 7.75
CA ARG A 174 -9.08 4.43 8.40
C ARG A 174 -9.07 3.13 9.19
N LEU A 175 -8.15 2.22 8.84
CA LEU A 175 -7.95 0.96 9.56
C LEU A 175 -6.53 0.94 10.10
N ALA A 176 -6.36 0.56 11.36
CA ALA A 176 -5.03 0.24 11.87
C ALA A 176 -4.51 -1.01 11.12
N GLY A 177 -3.44 -0.87 10.35
CA GLY A 177 -3.00 -1.94 9.43
C GLY A 177 -1.63 -1.72 8.80
N ALA A 178 -1.17 -2.70 8.03
CA ALA A 178 0.03 -2.58 7.22
C ALA A 178 -0.30 -2.00 5.83
N HIS A 179 0.73 -1.60 5.08
CA HIS A 179 0.57 -1.16 3.67
C HIS A 179 -0.16 -2.22 2.82
N TYR A 180 0.12 -3.50 3.06
CA TYR A 180 -0.63 -4.62 2.49
C TYR A 180 -1.96 -4.83 3.24
N LEU A 181 -2.82 -3.82 3.21
CA LEU A 181 -4.01 -3.72 4.07
C LEU A 181 -4.99 -4.87 3.89
N PHE A 182 -5.14 -5.38 2.66
CA PHE A 182 -5.97 -6.56 2.39
C PHE A 182 -5.43 -7.80 3.12
N LEU A 183 -4.10 -7.96 3.19
CA LEU A 183 -3.48 -9.11 3.86
C LEU A 183 -3.47 -8.95 5.38
N SER A 184 -3.30 -7.73 5.90
CA SER A 184 -3.28 -7.48 7.34
C SER A 184 -4.68 -7.35 7.96
N ASN A 185 -5.68 -6.95 7.18
CA ASN A 185 -7.03 -6.61 7.64
C ASN A 185 -8.12 -7.15 6.68
N GLU A 186 -7.98 -8.39 6.22
CA GLU A 186 -8.83 -8.97 5.17
C GLU A 186 -10.34 -8.83 5.46
N SER A 187 -10.77 -9.23 6.67
CA SER A 187 -12.19 -9.21 7.04
C SER A 187 -12.78 -7.80 7.01
N ASP A 188 -12.07 -6.82 7.57
CA ASP A 188 -12.52 -5.42 7.58
C ASP A 188 -12.52 -4.84 6.16
N THR A 189 -11.46 -5.08 5.40
CA THR A 189 -11.33 -4.63 4.01
C THR A 189 -12.46 -5.20 3.15
N LEU A 190 -12.74 -6.51 3.23
CA LEU A 190 -13.84 -7.15 2.51
C LEU A 190 -15.21 -6.64 2.93
N ARG A 191 -15.44 -6.43 4.23
CA ARG A 191 -16.70 -5.85 4.73
C ARG A 191 -16.94 -4.50 4.10
N ASP A 192 -15.94 -3.61 4.15
CA ASP A 192 -16.08 -2.25 3.68
C ASP A 192 -16.18 -2.15 2.15
N MET A 193 -15.45 -2.99 1.42
CA MET A 193 -15.62 -3.14 -0.03
C MET A 193 -17.03 -3.60 -0.39
N ARG A 194 -17.53 -4.67 0.24
CA ARG A 194 -18.86 -5.23 -0.05
C ARG A 194 -19.97 -4.24 0.28
N ALA A 195 -19.87 -3.53 1.41
CA ALA A 195 -20.83 -2.49 1.78
C ALA A 195 -20.87 -1.34 0.75
N PHE A 196 -19.70 -0.92 0.24
CA PHE A 196 -19.62 0.07 -0.82
C PHE A 196 -20.25 -0.44 -2.13
N ILE A 197 -19.86 -1.63 -2.59
CA ILE A 197 -20.38 -2.23 -3.83
C ILE A 197 -21.90 -2.38 -3.77
N ALA A 198 -22.46 -2.81 -2.62
CA ALA A 198 -23.90 -2.93 -2.43
C ALA A 198 -24.66 -1.58 -2.45
N SER A 199 -23.96 -0.46 -2.26
CA SER A 199 -24.53 0.89 -2.33
C SER A 199 -24.50 1.50 -3.74
N LEU A 200 -23.76 0.90 -4.67
CA LEU A 200 -23.69 1.35 -6.05
C LEU A 200 -24.98 1.00 -6.80
N LYS A 201 -25.39 1.86 -7.72
CA LYS A 201 -26.58 1.70 -8.55
C LYS A 201 -26.26 1.04 -9.88
#